data_AF-A0A536F025-F1
#
_entry.id   AF-A0A536F025-F1
#
_cell.length_a   1.000
_cell.length_b   1.000
_cell.length_c   1.000
_cell.angle_alpha   90.00
_cell.angle_beta   90.00
_cell.angle_gamma   90.00
#
_symmetry.space_group_name_H-M   'P 1'
#
loop_
_entity.id
_entity.type
_entity.pdbx_description
1 polymer ?
#
loop_
_entity_poly.entity_id
_entity_poly.type
_entity_poly.pdbx_seq_one_letter_code
_entity_poly.pdbx_strand_id
1 'polypeptide(L)'
;MTPIAPPFKVAVSSVVDGVRVGHSVTDQVTLTNLGYKTDSYSMSTTGATFPTTILDSTCSTPLSTTPSVIAGASTNVCVKVDVPAGAADSATSTATIRATSVGSPKVSGSGTDKTIAVAVDTLVVDDDAFTASPVEVNSYYTAALNAKVIAFQLWDLGSDKKLPLNYLLSFRHVVWFTGNSYPAPIGAYESELKTFLDSGNNLFLSGQDLLDQTAGTSSFVHDYLHVTWDGSETQNDINTANVHDIAGTLTAGAGTVPLNSAVLGNTFMDEITPNGTAQPIFNDDASKPDALSFSGTYKVVFLAFPMEEYGTADQRADLIGRVFTFFGS
;
A
#
# COMPACT_ATOMS: atom_id res chain seq x y z
N MET A 1 -30.29 8.48 28.72
CA MET A 1 -31.07 7.23 28.56
C MET A 1 -30.39 6.41 27.49
N THR A 2 -29.87 5.23 27.83
CA THR A 2 -29.30 4.31 26.83
C THR A 2 -30.47 3.65 26.08
N PRO A 3 -30.57 3.77 24.75
CA PRO A 3 -31.65 3.12 24.01
C PRO A 3 -31.60 1.62 24.24
N ILE A 4 -32.75 1.02 24.59
CA ILE A 4 -32.89 -0.44 24.66
C ILE A 4 -32.75 -0.99 23.25
N ALA A 5 -31.93 -2.02 23.06
CA ALA A 5 -31.77 -2.68 21.77
C ALA A 5 -33.13 -3.18 21.25
N PRO A 6 -33.40 -3.14 19.92
CA PRO A 6 -34.59 -3.77 19.36
C PRO A 6 -34.50 -5.30 19.42
N PRO A 7 -35.61 -6.04 19.22
CA PRO A 7 -35.60 -7.50 19.22
C PRO A 7 -34.63 -8.09 18.19
N PHE A 8 -34.61 -7.51 16.99
CA PHE A 8 -33.76 -7.90 15.89
C PHE A 8 -33.13 -6.65 15.29
N LYS A 9 -31.82 -6.71 15.02
CA LYS A 9 -31.06 -5.72 14.26
C LYS A 9 -29.73 -6.35 13.89
N VAL A 10 -29.22 -6.07 12.70
CA VAL A 10 -27.94 -6.57 12.24
C VAL A 10 -27.16 -5.45 11.57
N ALA A 11 -25.86 -5.42 11.81
CA ALA A 11 -24.90 -4.63 11.04
C ALA A 11 -24.02 -5.58 10.23
N VAL A 12 -23.59 -5.14 9.05
CA VAL A 12 -22.74 -5.88 8.13
C VAL A 12 -21.58 -4.95 7.77
N SER A 13 -20.34 -5.40 7.90
CA SER A 13 -19.17 -4.59 7.54
C SER A 13 -19.04 -4.40 6.03
N SER A 14 -18.34 -3.34 5.62
CA SER A 14 -17.91 -3.15 4.25
C SER A 14 -16.41 -3.44 4.11
N VAL A 15 -16.01 -3.94 2.96
CA VAL A 15 -14.62 -4.26 2.59
C VAL A 15 -14.31 -3.66 1.22
N VAL A 16 -13.07 -3.22 1.05
CA VAL A 16 -12.47 -2.88 -0.24
C VAL A 16 -11.24 -3.77 -0.38
N ASP A 17 -11.11 -4.44 -1.52
CA ASP A 17 -9.92 -5.22 -1.86
C ASP A 17 -9.72 -5.22 -3.38
N GLY A 18 -8.74 -5.96 -3.87
CA GLY A 18 -8.54 -6.16 -5.29
C GLY A 18 -7.65 -7.35 -5.58
N VAL A 19 -7.70 -7.77 -6.84
CA VAL A 19 -6.91 -8.90 -7.30
C VAL A 19 -6.60 -8.78 -8.78
N ARG A 20 -5.54 -9.45 -9.23
CA ARG A 20 -5.24 -9.60 -10.65
C ARG A 20 -6.42 -10.13 -11.44
N VAL A 21 -6.58 -9.63 -12.65
CA VAL A 21 -7.53 -10.17 -13.63
C VAL A 21 -7.30 -11.68 -13.82
N GLY A 22 -8.40 -12.43 -13.95
CA GLY A 22 -8.38 -13.88 -14.08
C GLY A 22 -8.17 -14.65 -12.77
N HIS A 23 -8.08 -13.95 -11.64
CA HIS A 23 -7.97 -14.54 -10.30
C HIS A 23 -9.17 -14.18 -9.43
N SER A 24 -9.20 -14.74 -8.23
CA SER A 24 -10.26 -14.51 -7.26
C SER A 24 -9.68 -13.93 -5.98
N VAL A 25 -10.44 -13.06 -5.32
CA VAL A 25 -10.21 -12.65 -3.94
C VAL A 25 -11.32 -13.22 -3.05
N THR A 26 -11.04 -13.40 -1.78
CA THR A 26 -12.02 -13.86 -0.80
C THR A 26 -11.92 -13.05 0.47
N ASP A 27 -12.97 -12.26 0.70
CA ASP A 27 -13.01 -11.23 1.72
C ASP A 27 -13.86 -11.67 2.91
N GLN A 28 -13.40 -11.41 4.13
CA GLN A 28 -14.20 -11.65 5.32
C GLN A 28 -15.13 -10.47 5.62
N VAL A 29 -16.43 -10.74 5.62
CA VAL A 29 -17.46 -9.78 6.02
C VAL A 29 -18.00 -10.15 7.40
N THR A 30 -17.91 -9.21 8.33
CA THR A 30 -18.40 -9.36 9.70
C THR A 30 -19.87 -8.97 9.79
N LEU A 31 -20.67 -9.84 10.37
CA LEU A 31 -22.04 -9.56 10.76
C LEU A 31 -22.12 -9.45 12.28
N THR A 32 -22.77 -8.41 12.79
CA THR A 32 -22.99 -8.22 14.23
C THR A 32 -24.47 -8.20 14.54
N ASN A 33 -24.91 -9.10 15.43
CA ASN A 33 -26.27 -9.07 15.96
C ASN A 33 -26.40 -7.94 16.99
N LEU A 34 -27.09 -6.87 16.58
CA LEU A 34 -27.36 -5.71 17.43
C LEU A 34 -28.73 -5.79 18.13
N GLY A 35 -29.46 -6.89 17.92
CA GLY A 35 -30.72 -7.18 18.62
C GLY A 35 -30.48 -7.90 19.94
N TYR A 36 -31.48 -7.88 20.84
CA TYR A 36 -31.41 -8.64 22.09
C TYR A 36 -31.86 -10.11 21.96
N LYS A 37 -32.40 -10.54 20.81
CA LYS A 37 -32.68 -11.95 20.53
C LYS A 37 -31.54 -12.58 19.74
N THR A 38 -31.22 -13.83 20.07
CA THR A 38 -30.44 -14.71 19.19
C THR A 38 -31.17 -14.86 17.86
N ASP A 39 -30.43 -14.80 16.76
CA ASP A 39 -30.98 -14.84 15.40
C ASP A 39 -30.01 -15.55 14.45
N SER A 40 -30.47 -15.86 13.24
CA SER A 40 -29.62 -16.19 12.10
C SER A 40 -30.01 -15.30 10.93
N TYR A 41 -29.13 -15.20 9.93
CA TYR A 41 -29.32 -14.24 8.84
C TYR A 41 -29.31 -14.93 7.49
N SER A 42 -30.40 -14.78 6.74
CA SER A 42 -30.44 -15.13 5.31
C SER A 42 -29.58 -14.13 4.52
N MET A 43 -28.67 -14.67 3.73
CA MET A 43 -27.63 -13.92 3.04
C MET A 43 -27.92 -13.81 1.54
N SER A 44 -27.63 -12.65 0.96
CA SER A 44 -27.78 -12.41 -0.48
C SER A 44 -26.82 -11.33 -0.95
N THR A 45 -26.43 -11.37 -2.22
CA THR A 45 -25.67 -10.32 -2.89
C THR A 45 -26.46 -9.70 -4.04
N THR A 46 -26.24 -8.42 -4.31
CA THR A 46 -26.81 -7.70 -5.47
C THR A 46 -25.82 -6.65 -5.97
N GLY A 47 -25.99 -6.19 -7.22
CA GLY A 47 -25.23 -5.05 -7.77
C GLY A 47 -23.82 -5.35 -8.28
N ALA A 48 -23.26 -6.52 -7.98
CA ALA A 48 -21.94 -6.93 -8.46
C ALA A 48 -21.91 -7.06 -9.99
N THR A 49 -20.83 -6.57 -10.61
CA THR A 49 -20.53 -6.75 -12.05
C THR A 49 -19.55 -7.90 -12.28
N PHE A 50 -18.78 -8.29 -11.26
CA PHE A 50 -17.98 -9.51 -11.24
C PHE A 50 -18.75 -10.65 -10.56
N PRO A 51 -18.56 -11.92 -10.96
CA PRO A 51 -19.16 -13.06 -10.26
C PRO A 51 -18.83 -13.05 -8.77
N THR A 52 -19.85 -13.15 -7.93
CA THR A 52 -19.74 -13.07 -6.46
C THR A 52 -20.49 -14.22 -5.80
N THR A 53 -19.84 -14.90 -4.86
CA THR A 53 -20.43 -16.00 -4.08
C THR A 53 -20.23 -15.76 -2.59
N ILE A 54 -21.28 -15.96 -1.77
CA ILE A 54 -21.15 -15.96 -0.31
C ILE A 54 -20.83 -17.39 0.15
N LEU A 55 -19.79 -17.52 0.96
CA LEU A 55 -19.31 -18.76 1.55
C LEU A 55 -19.43 -18.71 3.08
N ASP A 56 -19.34 -19.88 3.71
CA ASP A 56 -19.26 -20.00 5.16
C ASP A 56 -18.01 -19.32 5.76
N SER A 57 -17.91 -19.30 7.09
CA SER A 57 -16.79 -18.68 7.82
C SER A 57 -15.43 -19.36 7.59
N THR A 58 -15.42 -20.53 6.96
CA THR A 58 -14.20 -21.25 6.55
C THR A 58 -13.81 -20.99 5.09
N CYS A 59 -14.61 -20.16 4.39
CA CYS A 59 -14.45 -19.80 3.00
C CYS A 59 -14.46 -21.01 2.04
N SER A 60 -15.16 -22.09 2.38
CA SER A 60 -15.10 -23.35 1.62
C SER A 60 -16.40 -23.73 0.94
N THR A 61 -17.54 -23.50 1.60
CA THR A 61 -18.85 -23.97 1.14
C THR A 61 -19.80 -22.79 0.92
N PRO A 62 -20.58 -22.75 -0.17
CA PRO A 62 -21.62 -21.75 -0.37
C PRO A 62 -22.60 -21.68 0.80
N LEU A 63 -22.93 -20.46 1.23
CA LEU A 63 -23.77 -20.19 2.39
C LEU A 63 -24.96 -19.31 2.02
N SER A 64 -26.17 -19.79 2.31
CA SER A 64 -27.41 -19.00 2.17
C SER A 64 -27.92 -18.43 3.49
N THR A 65 -27.50 -18.99 4.63
CA THR A 65 -27.95 -18.58 5.96
C THR A 65 -26.84 -18.80 6.99
N THR A 66 -26.57 -17.81 7.84
CA THR A 66 -25.54 -17.94 8.88
C THR A 66 -25.93 -18.96 9.96
N PRO A 67 -24.95 -19.46 10.74
CA PRO A 67 -25.22 -20.04 12.05
C PRO A 67 -25.95 -19.04 12.98
N SER A 68 -26.49 -19.53 14.09
CA SER A 68 -27.10 -18.69 15.12
C SER A 68 -26.09 -17.75 15.77
N VAL A 69 -26.42 -16.47 15.84
CA VAL A 69 -25.64 -15.39 16.43
C VAL A 69 -26.39 -14.86 17.65
N ILE A 70 -25.83 -15.04 18.84
CA ILE A 70 -26.43 -14.53 20.07
C ILE A 70 -26.39 -13.00 20.11
N ALA A 71 -27.21 -12.40 20.99
CA ALA A 71 -27.28 -10.96 21.16
C ALA A 71 -25.90 -10.33 21.43
N GLY A 72 -25.54 -9.29 20.68
CA GLY A 72 -24.27 -8.58 20.81
C GLY A 72 -23.05 -9.29 20.21
N ALA A 73 -23.18 -10.54 19.75
CA ALA A 73 -22.08 -11.28 19.14
C ALA A 73 -21.95 -11.00 17.63
N SER A 74 -20.80 -11.40 17.08
CA SER A 74 -20.51 -11.35 15.65
C SER A 74 -20.26 -12.74 15.07
N THR A 75 -20.49 -12.86 13.76
CA THR A 75 -20.08 -14.01 12.94
C THR A 75 -19.53 -13.51 11.62
N ASN A 76 -18.67 -14.30 10.97
CA ASN A 76 -18.09 -13.95 9.67
C ASN A 76 -18.71 -14.82 8.57
N VAL A 77 -18.84 -14.23 7.39
CA VAL A 77 -19.02 -14.95 6.12
C VAL A 77 -17.87 -14.55 5.20
N CYS A 78 -17.54 -15.38 4.22
CA CYS A 78 -16.59 -14.99 3.19
C CYS A 78 -17.32 -14.60 1.91
N VAL A 79 -16.89 -13.54 1.26
CA VAL A 79 -17.37 -13.12 -0.06
C VAL A 79 -16.27 -13.41 -1.06
N LYS A 80 -16.49 -14.39 -1.92
CA LYS A 80 -15.56 -14.70 -3.01
C LYS A 80 -15.95 -13.91 -4.24
N VAL A 81 -15.02 -13.13 -4.80
CA VAL A 81 -15.21 -12.38 -6.04
C VAL A 81 -14.21 -12.88 -7.08
N ASP A 82 -14.72 -13.33 -8.24
CA ASP A 82 -13.90 -13.78 -9.37
C ASP A 82 -13.72 -12.62 -10.36
N VAL A 83 -12.52 -12.05 -10.48
CA VAL A 83 -12.26 -10.95 -11.43
C VAL A 83 -12.05 -11.54 -12.83
N PRO A 84 -12.88 -11.20 -13.84
CA PRO A 84 -12.73 -11.76 -15.17
C PRO A 84 -11.37 -11.43 -15.80
N ALA A 85 -10.78 -12.38 -16.53
CA ALA A 85 -9.49 -12.18 -17.21
C ALA A 85 -9.48 -11.02 -18.24
N GLY A 86 -10.65 -10.67 -18.77
CA GLY A 86 -10.83 -9.55 -19.71
C GLY A 86 -11.34 -8.26 -19.06
N ALA A 87 -11.37 -8.16 -17.73
CA ALA A 87 -11.73 -6.90 -17.07
C ALA A 87 -10.69 -5.82 -17.40
N ALA A 88 -11.14 -4.60 -17.62
CA ALA A 88 -10.25 -3.46 -17.80
C ALA A 88 -9.48 -3.18 -16.50
N ASP A 89 -8.28 -2.61 -16.64
CA ASP A 89 -7.51 -2.16 -15.48
C ASP A 89 -8.31 -1.16 -14.63
N SER A 90 -8.18 -1.25 -13.31
CA SER A 90 -8.93 -0.46 -12.32
C SER A 90 -10.46 -0.56 -12.41
N ALA A 91 -11.02 -1.47 -13.21
CA ALA A 91 -12.46 -1.71 -13.21
C ALA A 91 -12.89 -2.21 -11.82
N THR A 92 -13.99 -1.66 -11.31
CA THR A 92 -14.50 -2.02 -9.98
C THR A 92 -15.82 -2.77 -10.08
N SER A 93 -16.02 -3.73 -9.19
CA SER A 93 -17.32 -4.35 -8.92
C SER A 93 -17.68 -4.12 -7.45
N THR A 94 -18.88 -3.62 -7.19
CA THR A 94 -19.38 -3.44 -5.81
C THR A 94 -20.59 -4.34 -5.58
N ALA A 95 -20.40 -5.40 -4.80
CA ALA A 95 -21.48 -6.24 -4.32
C ALA A 95 -22.09 -5.64 -3.04
N THR A 96 -23.41 -5.46 -3.01
CA THR A 96 -24.13 -5.19 -1.76
C THR A 96 -24.44 -6.50 -1.06
N ILE A 97 -23.84 -6.72 0.11
CA ILE A 97 -24.03 -7.91 0.94
C ILE A 97 -25.16 -7.64 1.91
N ARG A 98 -26.28 -8.34 1.77
CA ARG A 98 -27.48 -8.14 2.59
C ARG A 98 -27.71 -9.32 3.52
N ALA A 99 -27.82 -9.02 4.82
CA ALA A 99 -28.19 -9.94 5.88
C ALA A 99 -29.64 -9.66 6.32
N THR A 100 -30.52 -10.64 6.19
CA THR A 100 -31.94 -10.52 6.59
C THR A 100 -32.21 -11.42 7.78
N SER A 101 -32.76 -10.86 8.86
CA SER A 101 -33.15 -11.61 10.06
C SER A 101 -34.09 -12.76 9.69
N VAL A 102 -33.76 -13.98 10.13
CA VAL A 102 -34.65 -15.14 9.99
C VAL A 102 -35.82 -15.03 10.97
N GLY A 103 -35.57 -14.55 12.19
CA GLY A 103 -36.61 -14.32 13.19
C GLY A 103 -37.57 -13.17 12.89
N SER A 104 -37.19 -12.23 12.01
CA SER A 104 -38.03 -11.11 11.55
C SER A 104 -37.64 -10.66 10.13
N PRO A 105 -38.20 -11.27 9.07
CA PRO A 105 -37.78 -11.02 7.67
C PRO A 105 -37.90 -9.58 7.14
N LYS A 106 -38.53 -8.68 7.90
CA LYS A 106 -38.60 -7.24 7.60
C LYS A 106 -37.36 -6.48 8.07
N VAL A 107 -36.51 -7.09 8.90
CA VAL A 107 -35.29 -6.50 9.44
C VAL A 107 -34.09 -6.99 8.64
N SER A 108 -33.30 -6.06 8.14
CA SER A 108 -32.05 -6.37 7.46
C SER A 108 -30.99 -5.31 7.71
N GLY A 109 -29.73 -5.70 7.55
CA GLY A 109 -28.58 -4.81 7.42
C GLY A 109 -27.84 -5.12 6.12
N SER A 110 -27.00 -4.19 5.69
CA SER A 110 -26.18 -4.37 4.50
C SER A 110 -24.82 -3.71 4.66
N GLY A 111 -23.82 -4.32 4.03
CA GLY A 111 -22.49 -3.78 3.81
C GLY A 111 -22.14 -3.94 2.33
N THR A 112 -20.95 -3.51 1.94
CA THR A 112 -20.48 -3.59 0.55
C THR A 112 -19.15 -4.30 0.47
N ASP A 113 -18.98 -5.08 -0.57
CA ASP A 113 -17.69 -5.63 -1.00
C ASP A 113 -17.33 -4.94 -2.32
N LYS A 114 -16.29 -4.12 -2.32
CA LYS A 114 -15.78 -3.45 -3.52
C LYS A 114 -14.47 -4.10 -3.92
N THR A 115 -14.46 -4.78 -5.07
CA THR A 115 -13.26 -5.38 -5.64
C THR A 115 -12.73 -4.55 -6.81
N ILE A 116 -11.41 -4.33 -6.84
CA ILE A 116 -10.69 -3.63 -7.91
C ILE A 116 -9.92 -4.63 -8.77
N ALA A 117 -10.08 -4.56 -10.09
CA ALA A 117 -9.33 -5.37 -11.04
C ALA A 117 -7.92 -4.81 -11.25
N VAL A 118 -6.90 -5.69 -11.17
CA VAL A 118 -5.49 -5.34 -11.44
C VAL A 118 -5.03 -6.00 -12.74
N ALA A 119 -4.75 -5.19 -13.76
CA ALA A 119 -4.26 -5.65 -15.07
C ALA A 119 -2.87 -5.09 -15.43
N VAL A 120 -2.23 -4.38 -14.51
CA VAL A 120 -0.87 -3.84 -14.63
C VAL A 120 0.06 -4.41 -13.55
N ASP A 121 1.37 -4.20 -13.71
CA ASP A 121 2.40 -4.75 -12.82
C ASP A 121 2.89 -3.77 -11.75
N THR A 122 2.57 -2.48 -11.87
CA THR A 122 3.07 -1.43 -10.98
C THR A 122 1.95 -0.77 -10.19
N LEU A 123 2.18 -0.61 -8.89
CA LEU A 123 1.39 0.26 -8.03
C LEU A 123 2.24 1.47 -7.65
N VAL A 124 1.64 2.65 -7.74
CA VAL A 124 2.14 3.87 -7.13
C VAL A 124 1.36 4.09 -5.83
N VAL A 125 2.06 4.24 -4.72
CA VAL A 125 1.47 4.57 -3.43
C VAL A 125 1.89 5.99 -3.05
N ASP A 126 0.88 6.82 -2.88
CA ASP A 126 0.97 8.22 -2.54
C ASP A 126 0.71 8.39 -1.04
N ASP A 127 1.80 8.64 -0.30
CA ASP A 127 1.88 8.68 1.16
C ASP A 127 2.34 10.07 1.65
N ASP A 128 2.01 11.14 0.92
CA ASP A 128 2.45 12.52 1.22
C ASP A 128 1.45 13.34 2.08
N ALA A 129 0.35 12.72 2.49
CA ALA A 129 -0.76 13.39 3.18
C ALA A 129 -0.66 13.40 4.73
N PHE A 130 0.37 12.78 5.32
CA PHE A 130 0.43 12.52 6.78
C PHE A 130 1.34 13.49 7.52
N THR A 131 1.11 14.78 7.31
CA THR A 131 1.77 15.87 8.04
C THR A 131 0.81 17.07 8.22
N ALA A 132 1.20 18.05 9.02
CA ALA A 132 0.39 19.24 9.30
C ALA A 132 0.24 20.17 8.08
N SER A 133 1.14 20.09 7.11
CA SER A 133 1.14 20.90 5.89
C SER A 133 1.62 20.05 4.71
N PRO A 134 0.77 19.13 4.20
CA PRO A 134 1.16 18.19 3.17
C PRO A 134 1.46 18.92 1.86
N VAL A 135 2.43 18.40 1.12
CA VAL A 135 2.81 18.87 -0.21
C VAL A 135 2.55 17.75 -1.21
N GLU A 136 1.64 18.00 -2.15
CA GLU A 136 1.26 17.05 -3.20
C GLU A 136 2.38 16.85 -4.23
N VAL A 137 2.97 15.66 -4.26
CA VAL A 137 4.14 15.33 -5.10
C VAL A 137 3.90 14.17 -6.07
N ASN A 138 2.72 13.56 -6.06
CA ASN A 138 2.39 12.43 -6.94
C ASN A 138 2.63 12.66 -8.44
N SER A 139 2.52 13.91 -8.90
CA SER A 139 2.73 14.27 -10.30
C SER A 139 4.17 14.03 -10.76
N TYR A 140 5.17 14.12 -9.87
CA TYR A 140 6.58 13.85 -10.21
C TYR A 140 6.82 12.36 -10.52
N TYR A 141 6.23 11.48 -9.71
CA TYR A 141 6.34 10.03 -9.85
C TYR A 141 5.57 9.52 -11.07
N THR A 142 4.30 9.93 -11.20
CA THR A 142 3.45 9.50 -12.32
C THR A 142 3.95 10.03 -13.66
N ALA A 143 4.49 11.25 -13.73
CA ALA A 143 5.11 11.78 -14.95
C ALA A 143 6.36 10.98 -15.35
N ALA A 144 7.21 10.61 -14.39
CA ALA A 144 8.42 9.82 -14.67
C ALA A 144 8.09 8.40 -15.16
N LEU A 145 7.08 7.74 -14.57
CA LEU A 145 6.58 6.44 -15.03
C LEU A 145 5.97 6.53 -16.44
N ASN A 146 5.13 7.54 -16.69
CA ASN A 146 4.53 7.78 -18.01
C ASN A 146 5.60 8.05 -19.09
N ALA A 147 6.64 8.81 -18.78
CA ALA A 147 7.77 9.06 -19.68
C ALA A 147 8.53 7.77 -20.05
N LYS A 148 8.44 6.72 -19.22
CA LYS A 148 8.99 5.39 -19.50
C LYS A 148 7.95 4.38 -19.98
N VAL A 149 6.72 4.83 -20.25
CA VAL A 149 5.60 3.98 -20.73
C VAL A 149 5.31 2.82 -19.77
N ILE A 150 5.53 3.05 -18.47
CA ILE A 150 5.21 2.09 -17.43
C ILE A 150 3.76 2.32 -17.02
N ALA A 151 2.91 1.31 -17.21
CA ALA A 151 1.52 1.36 -16.78
C ALA A 151 1.42 1.07 -15.28
N PHE A 152 0.59 1.83 -14.57
CA PHE A 152 0.44 1.74 -13.12
C PHE A 152 -0.99 1.99 -12.67
N GLN A 153 -1.33 1.49 -11.49
CA GLN A 153 -2.43 2.02 -10.69
C GLN A 153 -1.87 2.96 -9.61
N LEU A 154 -2.70 3.87 -9.11
CA LEU A 154 -2.35 4.82 -8.05
C LEU A 154 -3.27 4.56 -6.85
N TRP A 155 -2.67 4.46 -5.66
CA TRP A 155 -3.38 4.43 -4.40
C TRP A 155 -2.94 5.61 -3.54
N ASP A 156 -3.87 6.53 -3.28
CA ASP A 156 -3.66 7.71 -2.45
C ASP A 156 -4.13 7.42 -1.02
N LEU A 157 -3.17 7.42 -0.09
CA LEU A 157 -3.40 7.15 1.32
C LEU A 157 -4.00 8.35 2.08
N GLY A 158 -3.87 9.56 1.55
CA GLY A 158 -4.62 10.73 2.01
C GLY A 158 -6.12 10.58 1.77
N SER A 159 -6.50 9.95 0.64
CA SER A 159 -7.88 9.60 0.31
C SER A 159 -8.39 8.33 1.00
N ASP A 160 -7.60 7.25 1.00
CA ASP A 160 -7.93 5.99 1.67
C ASP A 160 -6.71 5.32 2.32
N LYS A 161 -6.63 5.42 3.64
CA LYS A 161 -5.54 4.84 4.46
C LYS A 161 -5.50 3.32 4.45
N LYS A 162 -6.51 2.65 3.90
CA LYS A 162 -6.64 1.18 3.96
C LYS A 162 -6.18 0.56 2.66
N LEU A 163 -4.87 0.53 2.43
CA LEU A 163 -4.28 -0.22 1.32
C LEU A 163 -4.50 -1.73 1.52
N PRO A 164 -5.35 -2.40 0.73
CA PRO A 164 -5.68 -3.80 0.98
C PRO A 164 -4.51 -4.72 0.62
N LEU A 165 -4.27 -5.75 1.42
CA LEU A 165 -3.11 -6.64 1.22
C LEU A 165 -3.21 -7.44 -0.09
N ASN A 166 -4.37 -8.01 -0.45
CA ASN A 166 -4.48 -8.78 -1.71
C ASN A 166 -4.32 -7.86 -2.93
N TYR A 167 -4.82 -6.62 -2.83
CA TYR A 167 -4.55 -5.59 -3.82
C TYR A 167 -3.04 -5.29 -3.94
N LEU A 168 -2.34 -5.01 -2.84
CA LEU A 168 -0.89 -4.79 -2.84
C LEU A 168 -0.11 -5.97 -3.44
N LEU A 169 -0.46 -7.20 -3.04
CA LEU A 169 0.16 -8.44 -3.55
C LEU A 169 -0.14 -8.74 -5.02
N SER A 170 -1.08 -8.02 -5.62
CA SER A 170 -1.39 -8.14 -7.05
C SER A 170 -0.40 -7.40 -7.93
N PHE A 171 0.54 -6.62 -7.38
CA PHE A 171 1.56 -5.91 -8.15
C PHE A 171 2.92 -6.62 -8.05
N ARG A 172 3.76 -6.45 -9.08
CA ARG A 172 5.15 -6.92 -9.05
C ARG A 172 6.10 -5.85 -8.52
N HIS A 173 5.75 -4.58 -8.74
CA HIS A 173 6.55 -3.43 -8.37
C HIS A 173 5.68 -2.43 -7.63
N VAL A 174 6.19 -1.88 -6.53
CA VAL A 174 5.59 -0.76 -5.83
C VAL A 174 6.55 0.42 -5.89
N VAL A 175 6.04 1.57 -6.31
CA VAL A 175 6.68 2.87 -6.18
C VAL A 175 5.98 3.60 -5.04
N TRP A 176 6.64 3.73 -3.91
CA TRP A 176 6.10 4.35 -2.70
C TRP A 176 6.86 5.64 -2.42
N PHE A 177 6.15 6.73 -2.19
CA PHE A 177 6.76 7.98 -1.78
C PHE A 177 6.00 8.64 -0.65
N THR A 178 6.74 9.29 0.24
CA THR A 178 6.17 9.86 1.46
C THR A 178 6.16 11.39 1.47
N GLY A 179 6.73 12.04 0.46
CA GLY A 179 6.79 13.50 0.42
C GLY A 179 7.44 14.07 1.69
N ASN A 180 6.70 14.96 2.35
CA ASN A 180 7.05 15.52 3.66
C ASN A 180 6.23 14.92 4.83
N SER A 181 5.67 13.72 4.66
CA SER A 181 4.97 12.99 5.72
C SER A 181 5.92 12.55 6.83
N TYR A 182 5.53 12.82 8.07
CA TYR A 182 6.29 12.54 9.27
C TYR A 182 5.36 12.61 10.50
N PRO A 183 5.56 11.81 11.57
CA PRO A 183 6.60 10.79 11.79
C PRO A 183 6.24 9.38 11.29
N ALA A 184 7.28 8.60 10.99
CA ALA A 184 7.21 7.19 10.65
C ALA A 184 6.15 6.86 9.57
N PRO A 185 6.18 7.52 8.40
CA PRO A 185 5.09 7.46 7.42
C PRO A 185 4.74 6.03 6.97
N ILE A 186 5.76 5.18 6.80
CA ILE A 186 5.57 3.77 6.40
C ILE A 186 5.22 2.83 7.56
N GLY A 187 5.29 3.28 8.81
CA GLY A 187 5.21 2.44 10.01
C GLY A 187 3.91 1.62 10.09
N ALA A 188 2.80 2.18 9.62
CA ALA A 188 1.50 1.50 9.61
C ALA A 188 1.38 0.42 8.53
N TYR A 189 2.33 0.34 7.59
CA TYR A 189 2.29 -0.53 6.41
C TYR A 189 3.48 -1.50 6.33
N GLU A 190 4.40 -1.47 7.30
CA GLU A 190 5.58 -2.34 7.31
C GLU A 190 5.22 -3.84 7.27
N SER A 191 4.12 -4.26 7.92
CA SER A 191 3.66 -5.65 7.88
C SER A 191 3.22 -6.10 6.48
N GLU A 192 2.52 -5.24 5.77
CA GLU A 192 2.02 -5.44 4.42
C GLU A 192 3.19 -5.43 3.42
N LEU A 193 4.09 -4.44 3.53
CA LEU A 193 5.30 -4.34 2.72
C LEU A 193 6.24 -5.53 2.96
N LYS A 194 6.38 -5.99 4.20
CA LYS A 194 7.09 -7.23 4.52
C LYS A 194 6.50 -8.41 3.75
N THR A 195 5.19 -8.59 3.80
CA THR A 195 4.51 -9.69 3.10
C THR A 195 4.67 -9.59 1.58
N PHE A 196 4.66 -8.37 1.05
CA PHE A 196 4.89 -8.07 -0.35
C PHE A 196 6.30 -8.45 -0.80
N LEU A 197 7.33 -8.09 -0.04
CA LEU A 197 8.72 -8.44 -0.32
C LEU A 197 9.00 -9.94 -0.11
N ASP A 198 8.40 -10.57 0.91
CA ASP A 198 8.48 -12.02 1.12
C ASP A 198 7.88 -12.82 -0.05
N SER A 199 6.93 -12.24 -0.78
CA SER A 199 6.34 -12.81 -1.99
C SER A 199 7.22 -12.65 -3.24
N GLY A 200 8.40 -12.02 -3.10
CA GLY A 200 9.38 -11.81 -4.17
C GLY A 200 9.09 -10.61 -5.08
N ASN A 201 8.22 -9.70 -4.66
CA ASN A 201 7.94 -8.46 -5.37
C ASN A 201 8.97 -7.37 -5.05
N ASN A 202 9.01 -6.27 -5.81
CA ASN A 202 10.05 -5.24 -5.70
C ASN A 202 9.51 -3.90 -5.22
N LEU A 203 10.30 -3.19 -4.42
CA LEU A 203 9.94 -1.90 -3.82
C LEU A 203 10.93 -0.81 -4.23
N PHE A 204 10.41 0.27 -4.78
CA PHE A 204 11.08 1.57 -4.87
C PHE A 204 10.47 2.50 -3.83
N LEU A 205 11.25 2.93 -2.83
CA LEU A 205 10.81 3.80 -1.74
C LEU A 205 11.64 5.09 -1.74
N SER A 206 11.00 6.24 -1.58
CA SER A 206 11.66 7.54 -1.54
C SER A 206 10.92 8.55 -0.66
N GLY A 207 11.68 9.43 -0.02
CA GLY A 207 11.15 10.51 0.80
C GLY A 207 12.23 11.09 1.71
N GLN A 208 11.89 12.17 2.40
CA GLN A 208 12.65 12.70 3.52
C GLN A 208 11.98 12.29 4.84
N ASP A 209 12.70 12.39 5.97
CA ASP A 209 12.20 12.06 7.31
C ASP A 209 11.66 10.62 7.49
N LEU A 210 12.02 9.72 6.57
CA LEU A 210 11.54 8.34 6.57
C LEU A 210 12.08 7.55 7.77
N LEU A 211 13.29 7.88 8.21
CA LEU A 211 14.02 7.16 9.25
C LEU A 211 14.02 7.87 10.61
N ASP A 212 13.44 9.07 10.71
CA ASP A 212 13.51 9.87 11.93
C ASP A 212 12.88 9.17 13.16
N GLN A 213 13.44 9.47 14.33
CA GLN A 213 13.13 8.91 15.62
C GLN A 213 13.27 7.37 15.63
N THR A 214 12.23 6.69 16.12
CA THR A 214 12.19 5.23 16.23
C THR A 214 11.91 4.55 14.89
N ALA A 215 11.52 5.29 13.84
CA ALA A 215 11.17 4.72 12.54
C ALA A 215 12.37 3.99 11.93
N GLY A 216 13.55 4.62 11.92
CA GLY A 216 14.78 4.04 11.38
C GLY A 216 15.25 2.79 12.14
N THR A 217 14.83 2.61 13.39
CA THR A 217 15.17 1.43 14.21
C THR A 217 14.19 0.26 14.08
N SER A 218 13.21 0.33 13.18
CA SER A 218 12.26 -0.77 12.98
C SER A 218 12.97 -2.01 12.39
N SER A 219 12.43 -3.20 12.68
CA SER A 219 12.93 -4.43 12.06
C SER A 219 12.76 -4.42 10.55
N PHE A 220 11.74 -3.73 10.03
CA PHE A 220 11.53 -3.61 8.59
C PHE A 220 12.65 -2.80 7.93
N VAL A 221 13.01 -1.64 8.50
CA VAL A 221 14.13 -0.83 8.00
C VAL A 221 15.43 -1.64 8.01
N HIS A 222 15.71 -2.36 9.10
CA HIS A 222 16.93 -3.15 9.21
C HIS A 222 16.96 -4.38 8.27
N ASP A 223 15.90 -5.18 8.26
CA ASP A 223 15.88 -6.50 7.62
C ASP A 223 15.40 -6.48 6.17
N TYR A 224 14.60 -5.46 5.78
CA TYR A 224 13.99 -5.36 4.45
C TYR A 224 14.46 -4.15 3.64
N LEU A 225 14.62 -2.98 4.25
CA LEU A 225 15.26 -1.85 3.57
C LEU A 225 16.78 -1.93 3.60
N HIS A 226 17.36 -2.82 4.41
CA HIS A 226 18.79 -3.02 4.56
C HIS A 226 19.56 -1.77 5.03
N VAL A 227 18.96 -1.03 5.97
CA VAL A 227 19.59 0.13 6.61
C VAL A 227 19.87 -0.17 8.07
N THR A 228 21.13 -0.04 8.48
CA THR A 228 21.47 0.08 9.90
C THR A 228 21.38 1.54 10.28
N TRP A 229 20.29 1.92 10.94
CA TRP A 229 20.13 3.24 11.53
C TRP A 229 20.79 3.27 12.91
N ASP A 230 21.68 4.23 13.17
CA ASP A 230 22.37 4.34 14.45
C ASP A 230 21.49 4.96 15.57
N GLY A 231 20.28 5.42 15.20
CA GLY A 231 19.32 6.03 16.13
C GLY A 231 19.73 7.43 16.58
N SER A 232 20.65 8.07 15.88
CA SER A 232 21.17 9.40 16.20
C SER A 232 20.74 10.46 15.18
N GLU A 233 20.71 11.70 15.64
CA GLU A 233 20.53 12.87 14.78
C GLU A 233 21.74 13.16 13.87
N THR A 234 22.79 12.33 13.89
CA THR A 234 23.96 12.56 13.02
C THR A 234 23.74 12.09 11.59
N GLN A 235 22.77 11.21 11.40
CA GLN A 235 22.35 10.68 10.10
C GLN A 235 21.04 11.33 9.60
N ASN A 236 20.37 12.09 10.45
CA ASN A 236 19.06 12.70 10.22
C ASN A 236 19.20 14.17 9.80
N ASP A 237 18.19 14.73 9.12
CA ASP A 237 18.13 16.16 8.76
C ASP A 237 19.37 16.68 8.01
N ILE A 238 19.89 15.87 7.09
CA ILE A 238 21.07 16.19 6.29
C ILE A 238 20.68 17.10 5.12
N ASN A 239 21.23 18.32 5.14
CA ASN A 239 21.03 19.30 4.09
C ASN A 239 21.83 18.94 2.84
N THR A 240 21.27 18.04 2.03
CA THR A 240 21.85 17.56 0.77
C THR A 240 21.43 18.47 -0.38
N ALA A 241 22.38 19.19 -0.96
CA ALA A 241 22.17 20.04 -2.13
C ALA A 241 22.30 19.26 -3.44
N ASN A 242 23.18 18.25 -3.47
CA ASN A 242 23.36 17.37 -4.61
C ASN A 242 23.54 15.92 -4.19
N VAL A 243 23.05 15.03 -5.04
CA VAL A 243 23.35 13.60 -4.96
C VAL A 243 24.32 13.22 -6.08
N HIS A 244 25.23 12.30 -5.78
CA HIS A 244 26.31 11.90 -6.65
C HIS A 244 26.23 10.41 -6.96
N ASP A 245 26.21 10.07 -8.24
CA ASP A 245 26.16 8.67 -8.65
C ASP A 245 27.35 7.84 -8.15
N ILE A 246 27.14 6.53 -8.04
CA ILE A 246 28.19 5.60 -7.67
C ILE A 246 28.50 4.70 -8.87
N ALA A 247 29.75 4.77 -9.34
CA ALA A 247 30.22 3.95 -10.45
C ALA A 247 30.03 2.44 -10.18
N GLY A 248 29.58 1.71 -11.20
CA GLY A 248 29.33 0.26 -11.10
C GLY A 248 27.99 -0.13 -10.47
N THR A 249 27.15 0.85 -10.11
CA THR A 249 25.79 0.63 -9.58
C THR A 249 24.72 1.03 -10.60
N LEU A 250 23.43 0.90 -10.25
CA LEU A 250 22.32 1.24 -11.17
C LEU A 250 22.29 2.73 -11.56
N THR A 251 22.87 3.60 -10.74
CA THR A 251 22.91 5.06 -10.96
C THR A 251 24.12 5.51 -11.76
N ALA A 252 25.07 4.62 -12.06
CA ALA A 252 26.31 4.96 -12.74
C ALA A 252 26.05 5.74 -14.06
N GLY A 253 26.75 6.86 -14.21
CA GLY A 253 26.60 7.79 -15.32
C GLY A 253 25.52 8.86 -15.13
N ALA A 254 24.81 8.90 -14.00
CA ALA A 254 23.89 10.00 -13.70
C ALA A 254 24.64 11.30 -13.32
N GLY A 255 25.88 11.18 -12.83
CA GLY A 255 26.71 12.30 -12.40
C GLY A 255 26.22 12.96 -11.11
N THR A 256 26.52 14.25 -10.96
CA THR A 256 25.99 15.09 -9.89
C THR A 256 24.63 15.65 -10.29
N VAL A 257 23.60 15.39 -9.48
CA VAL A 257 22.24 15.88 -9.71
C VAL A 257 21.80 16.75 -8.53
N PRO A 258 21.39 18.02 -8.78
CA PRO A 258 20.93 18.89 -7.70
C PRO A 258 19.56 18.46 -7.18
N LEU A 259 19.34 18.62 -5.87
CA LEU A 259 18.03 18.52 -5.25
C LEU A 259 17.37 19.91 -5.16
N ASN A 260 16.10 20.01 -5.57
CA ASN A 260 15.32 21.24 -5.49
C ASN A 260 14.45 21.27 -4.23
N SER A 261 15.05 21.69 -3.11
CA SER A 261 14.36 21.79 -1.80
C SER A 261 13.19 22.77 -1.77
N ALA A 262 12.98 23.58 -2.82
CA ALA A 262 11.80 24.41 -2.94
C ALA A 262 10.51 23.61 -3.22
N VAL A 263 10.61 22.32 -3.60
CA VAL A 263 9.44 21.46 -3.80
C VAL A 263 8.76 21.19 -2.47
N LEU A 264 9.47 20.68 -1.47
CA LEU A 264 8.92 20.41 -0.14
C LEU A 264 9.03 21.61 0.83
N GLY A 265 9.95 22.53 0.56
CA GLY A 265 10.14 23.75 1.34
C GLY A 265 11.01 23.57 2.59
N ASN A 266 11.63 22.41 2.74
CA ASN A 266 12.52 21.99 3.83
C ASN A 266 13.58 21.02 3.28
N THR A 267 14.53 20.63 4.11
CA THR A 267 15.65 19.75 3.74
C THR A 267 15.88 18.75 4.88
N PHE A 268 15.19 17.61 4.82
CA PHE A 268 15.21 16.58 5.87
C PHE A 268 15.60 15.21 5.32
N MET A 269 16.55 15.19 4.37
CA MET A 269 17.11 13.96 3.82
C MET A 269 17.98 13.25 4.87
N ASP A 270 18.17 11.95 4.71
CA ASP A 270 18.98 11.15 5.64
C ASP A 270 20.27 10.63 4.97
N GLU A 271 21.33 10.54 5.75
CA GLU A 271 22.46 9.64 5.49
C GLU A 271 22.12 8.23 6.00
N ILE A 272 22.46 7.20 5.24
CA ILE A 272 22.18 5.81 5.61
C ILE A 272 23.45 4.98 5.72
N THR A 273 23.41 3.95 6.55
CA THR A 273 24.43 2.89 6.57
C THR A 273 23.82 1.62 5.97
N PRO A 274 24.08 1.30 4.69
CA PRO A 274 23.63 0.04 4.09
C PRO A 274 24.19 -1.17 4.84
N ASN A 275 23.39 -2.22 4.98
CA ASN A 275 23.77 -3.46 5.64
C ASN A 275 23.62 -4.69 4.73
N GLY A 276 24.06 -5.86 5.24
CA GLY A 276 23.98 -7.11 4.50
C GLY A 276 24.74 -7.04 3.16
N THR A 277 24.03 -7.28 2.06
CA THR A 277 24.57 -7.18 0.69
C THR A 277 24.05 -5.96 -0.08
N ALA A 278 23.29 -5.06 0.57
CA ALA A 278 22.84 -3.84 -0.07
C ALA A 278 24.04 -2.98 -0.48
N GLN A 279 23.92 -2.33 -1.63
CA GLN A 279 24.95 -1.47 -2.20
C GLN A 279 24.48 -0.03 -2.15
N PRO A 280 25.30 0.93 -1.68
CA PRO A 280 24.98 2.34 -1.84
C PRO A 280 24.90 2.66 -3.34
N ILE A 281 23.98 3.54 -3.73
CA ILE A 281 23.79 3.94 -5.14
C ILE A 281 23.88 5.45 -5.36
N PHE A 282 23.71 6.27 -4.33
CA PHE A 282 24.08 7.68 -4.35
C PHE A 282 24.89 7.99 -3.09
N ASN A 283 25.67 9.06 -3.17
CA ASN A 283 26.15 9.76 -1.99
C ASN A 283 25.68 11.21 -2.00
N ASP A 284 25.56 11.79 -0.82
CA ASP A 284 25.36 13.22 -0.61
C ASP A 284 26.64 14.06 -0.88
N ASP A 285 26.55 15.37 -0.66
CA ASP A 285 27.68 16.30 -0.81
C ASP A 285 28.87 15.99 0.14
N ALA A 286 28.64 15.27 1.25
CA ALA A 286 29.67 14.83 2.20
C ALA A 286 30.29 13.48 1.82
N SER A 287 29.92 12.92 0.64
CA SER A 287 30.33 11.59 0.19
C SER A 287 29.87 10.46 1.11
N LYS A 288 28.70 10.63 1.71
CA LYS A 288 28.02 9.67 2.58
C LYS A 288 26.82 9.06 1.86
N PRO A 289 26.56 7.75 2.00
CA PRO A 289 25.43 7.14 1.32
C PRO A 289 24.10 7.75 1.77
N ASP A 290 23.25 8.08 0.81
CA ASP A 290 21.88 8.60 1.00
C ASP A 290 20.85 7.79 0.18
N ALA A 291 21.32 6.74 -0.51
CA ALA A 291 20.49 5.79 -1.22
C ALA A 291 21.17 4.43 -1.34
N LEU A 292 20.36 3.38 -1.44
CA LEU A 292 20.84 2.02 -1.66
C LEU A 292 20.00 1.22 -2.66
N SER A 293 20.56 0.11 -3.09
CA SER A 293 19.84 -0.98 -3.75
C SER A 293 20.17 -2.32 -3.10
N PHE A 294 19.19 -3.22 -3.10
CA PHE A 294 19.34 -4.59 -2.64
C PHE A 294 18.76 -5.57 -3.66
N SER A 295 19.41 -6.71 -3.85
CA SER A 295 18.94 -7.79 -4.72
C SER A 295 19.10 -9.15 -4.03
N GLY A 296 17.98 -9.80 -3.77
CA GLY A 296 17.87 -11.14 -3.20
C GLY A 296 16.67 -11.88 -3.78
N THR A 297 15.81 -12.46 -2.92
CA THR A 297 14.51 -13.03 -3.33
C THR A 297 13.51 -11.97 -3.75
N TYR A 298 13.73 -10.73 -3.30
CA TYR A 298 13.08 -9.49 -3.74
C TYR A 298 14.15 -8.46 -4.08
N LYS A 299 13.74 -7.30 -4.61
CA LYS A 299 14.64 -6.16 -4.83
C LYS A 299 14.10 -4.90 -4.19
N VAL A 300 15.01 -4.08 -3.67
CA VAL A 300 14.71 -2.76 -3.10
C VAL A 300 15.59 -1.72 -3.77
N VAL A 301 15.00 -0.57 -4.10
CA VAL A 301 15.73 0.69 -4.26
C VAL A 301 15.16 1.66 -3.23
N PHE A 302 16.01 2.20 -2.38
CA PHE A 302 15.61 3.14 -1.34
C PHE A 302 16.43 4.41 -1.48
N LEU A 303 15.74 5.55 -1.60
CA LEU A 303 16.33 6.89 -1.54
C LEU A 303 15.88 7.50 -0.23
N ALA A 304 16.83 7.82 0.65
CA ALA A 304 16.56 8.56 1.87
C ALA A 304 16.50 10.09 1.60
N PHE A 305 16.14 10.43 0.37
CA PHE A 305 15.86 11.77 -0.11
C PHE A 305 14.65 11.71 -1.05
N PRO A 306 13.94 12.84 -1.24
CA PRO A 306 12.74 12.91 -2.07
C PRO A 306 13.06 12.91 -3.58
N MET A 307 12.57 11.91 -4.33
CA MET A 307 12.78 11.82 -5.78
C MET A 307 12.10 12.97 -6.53
N GLU A 308 11.02 13.54 -5.99
CA GLU A 308 10.38 14.74 -6.50
C GLU A 308 11.31 15.95 -6.57
N GLU A 309 12.37 15.99 -5.73
CA GLU A 309 13.40 17.04 -5.74
C GLU A 309 14.56 16.73 -6.68
N TYR A 310 14.69 15.48 -7.15
CA TYR A 310 15.80 15.00 -7.96
C TYR A 310 15.82 15.64 -9.35
N GLY A 311 16.67 16.66 -9.53
CA GLY A 311 17.01 17.25 -10.82
C GLY A 311 15.82 17.69 -11.70
N THR A 312 15.96 17.43 -12.99
CA THR A 312 14.94 17.71 -14.01
C THR A 312 13.96 16.56 -14.20
N ALA A 313 12.84 16.81 -14.90
CA ALA A 313 11.88 15.75 -15.23
C ALA A 313 12.50 14.60 -16.03
N ASP A 314 13.43 14.89 -16.94
CA ASP A 314 14.16 13.87 -17.71
C ASP A 314 15.06 13.02 -16.83
N GLN A 315 15.71 13.62 -15.82
CA GLN A 315 16.53 12.90 -14.85
C GLN A 315 15.68 12.00 -13.94
N ARG A 316 14.51 12.45 -13.47
CA ARG A 316 13.55 11.60 -12.73
C ARG A 316 13.07 10.42 -13.56
N ALA A 317 12.73 10.68 -14.83
CA ALA A 317 12.36 9.62 -15.76
C ALA A 317 13.52 8.63 -15.96
N ASP A 318 14.76 9.12 -16.16
CA ASP A 318 15.95 8.27 -16.27
C ASP A 318 16.16 7.40 -15.03
N LEU A 319 16.04 7.97 -13.83
CA LEU A 319 16.13 7.25 -12.57
C LEU A 319 15.07 6.13 -12.47
N ILE A 320 13.80 6.43 -12.76
CA ILE A 320 12.74 5.40 -12.84
C ILE A 320 13.10 4.29 -13.84
N GLY A 321 13.63 4.66 -15.02
CA GLY A 321 14.06 3.69 -16.01
C GLY A 321 15.17 2.75 -15.50
N ARG A 322 16.14 3.29 -14.74
CA ARG A 322 17.22 2.51 -14.11
C ARG A 322 16.69 1.59 -13.03
N VAL A 323 15.78 2.06 -12.19
CA VAL A 323 15.12 1.27 -11.14
C VAL A 323 14.36 0.09 -11.74
N PHE A 324 13.56 0.31 -12.79
CA PHE A 324 12.81 -0.76 -13.44
C PHE A 324 13.73 -1.75 -14.18
N THR A 325 14.79 -1.25 -14.82
CA THR A 325 15.84 -2.12 -15.39
C THR A 325 16.47 -3.01 -14.31
N PHE A 326 16.75 -2.45 -13.13
CA PHE A 326 17.26 -3.20 -11.98
C PHE A 326 16.25 -4.23 -11.47
N PHE A 327 14.96 -3.90 -11.43
CA PHE A 327 13.89 -4.85 -11.11
C PHE A 327 13.75 -5.96 -12.16
N GLY A 328 14.24 -5.75 -13.38
CA GLY A 328 14.18 -6.69 -14.50
C GLY A 328 12.88 -6.52 -15.30
N SER A 329 12.46 -5.28 -15.51
CA SER A 329 11.22 -4.90 -16.21
C SER A 329 11.45 -3.72 -17.14
#